data_AF-A0A7C6AK74-F1
#
_entry.id   AF-A0A7C6AK74-F1
#
_cell.length_a   1.000
_cell.length_b   1.000
_cell.length_c   1.000
_cell.angle_alpha   90.00
_cell.angle_beta   90.00
_cell.angle_gamma   90.00
#
_symmetry.space_group_name_H-M   'P 1'
#
loop_
_entity.id
_entity.type
_entity.pdbx_description
1 polymer ?
#
loop_
_entity_poly.entity_id
_entity_poly.type
_entity_poly.pdbx_seq_one_letter_code
_entity_poly.pdbx_strand_id
1 'polypeptide(L)'
;MRKITLFFVFMIIEAIILAYFDLESKMCLAWPSQSLPKVYFYSLQEAPVDLERPYLLIFFNVACHVCWDELFTWQEFVSRRQIPVQLVGVTADQEEAAVAFLNKYPVSFPIIIDRRRHLFRLYQVKMEPYLLLGRGQEIIYKDNLMEPIGRRRERLEQCLLAIH
;
A
#
# COMPACT_ATOMS: atom_id res chain seq x y z
N MET A 1 47.09 38.88 -37.37
CA MET A 1 45.84 38.18 -37.76
C MET A 1 45.54 36.99 -36.83
N ARG A 2 45.21 37.23 -35.54
CA ARG A 2 44.89 36.16 -34.56
C ARG A 2 43.70 36.48 -33.63
N LYS A 3 43.04 37.63 -33.80
CA LYS A 3 41.96 38.10 -32.91
C LYS A 3 40.54 37.74 -33.36
N ILE A 4 40.35 37.37 -34.63
CA ILE A 4 39.02 37.10 -35.20
C ILE A 4 38.52 35.71 -34.78
N THR A 5 39.42 34.73 -34.59
CA THR A 5 39.04 33.34 -34.28
C THR A 5 38.46 33.18 -32.87
N LEU A 6 38.89 33.98 -31.89
CA LEU A 6 38.36 33.88 -30.51
C LEU A 6 36.93 34.43 -30.40
N PHE A 7 36.56 35.44 -31.19
CA PHE A 7 35.23 36.03 -31.16
C PHE A 7 34.16 35.05 -31.66
N PHE A 8 34.48 34.26 -32.69
CA PHE A 8 33.57 33.25 -33.21
C PHE A 8 33.33 32.10 -32.22
N VAL A 9 34.36 31.69 -31.48
CA VAL A 9 34.21 30.63 -30.47
C VAL A 9 33.32 31.09 -29.32
N PHE A 10 33.46 32.35 -28.87
CA PHE A 10 32.63 32.88 -27.78
C PHE A 10 31.15 33.00 -28.18
N MET A 11 30.86 33.47 -29.39
CA MET A 11 29.50 33.55 -29.94
C MET A 11 28.84 32.17 -30.10
N ILE A 12 29.62 31.14 -30.48
CA ILE A 12 29.11 29.77 -30.58
C ILE A 12 28.79 29.19 -29.19
N ILE A 13 29.62 29.48 -28.19
CA ILE A 13 29.38 29.02 -26.81
C ILE A 13 28.12 29.65 -26.22
N GLU A 14 27.90 30.96 -26.41
CA GLU A 14 26.67 31.63 -25.94
C GLU A 14 25.41 31.09 -26.63
N ALA A 15 25.48 30.82 -27.94
CA ALA A 15 24.37 30.21 -28.68
C ALA A 15 24.07 28.78 -28.20
N ILE A 16 25.09 27.99 -27.86
CA ILE A 16 24.92 26.65 -27.30
C ILE A 16 24.32 26.72 -25.90
N ILE A 17 24.77 27.64 -25.04
CA ILE A 17 24.21 27.81 -23.68
C ILE A 17 22.73 28.23 -23.75
N LEU A 18 22.37 29.16 -24.63
CA LEU A 18 20.97 29.56 -24.85
C LEU A 18 20.12 28.42 -25.43
N ALA A 19 20.67 27.57 -26.31
CA ALA A 19 19.97 26.39 -26.83
C ALA A 19 19.79 25.29 -25.77
N TYR A 20 20.73 25.13 -24.84
CA TYR A 20 20.57 24.22 -23.70
C TYR A 20 19.49 24.69 -22.73
N PHE A 21 19.37 26.00 -22.50
CA PHE A 21 18.38 26.57 -21.56
C PHE A 21 16.94 26.51 -22.09
N ASP A 22 16.73 26.55 -23.42
CA ASP A 22 15.40 26.41 -24.03
C ASP A 22 14.90 24.94 -24.09
N LEU A 23 15.81 23.97 -23.92
CA LEU A 23 15.44 22.54 -23.88
C LEU A 23 14.80 22.13 -22.54
N GLU A 24 15.23 22.72 -21.41
CA GLU A 24 14.64 22.42 -20.10
C GLU A 24 13.22 22.98 -19.94
N SER A 25 12.88 24.06 -20.63
CA SER A 25 11.56 24.69 -20.52
C SER A 25 10.45 23.94 -21.27
N LYS A 26 10.78 23.07 -22.24
CA LYS A 26 9.81 22.33 -23.06
C LYS A 26 9.50 20.92 -22.55
N MET A 27 10.11 20.48 -21.45
CA MET A 27 9.79 19.22 -20.77
C MET A 27 8.63 19.33 -19.76
N CYS A 28 7.89 20.45 -19.75
CA CYS A 28 6.61 20.56 -19.03
C CYS A 28 5.41 19.96 -19.77
N LEU A 29 5.62 19.25 -20.89
CA LEU A 29 4.55 18.57 -21.60
C LEU A 29 4.57 17.07 -21.30
N ALA A 30 3.59 16.67 -20.49
CA ALA A 30 3.12 15.31 -20.31
C ALA A 30 4.13 14.34 -19.67
N TRP A 31 4.25 14.40 -18.34
CA TRP A 31 4.25 13.13 -17.64
C TRP A 31 2.93 12.44 -18.00
N PRO A 32 2.93 11.23 -18.58
CA PRO A 32 1.72 10.43 -18.54
C PRO A 32 1.34 10.36 -17.07
N SER A 33 0.10 10.73 -16.76
CA SER A 33 -0.54 10.33 -15.51
C SER A 33 -0.45 8.81 -15.47
N GLN A 34 0.67 8.29 -14.98
CA GLN A 34 0.78 6.92 -14.55
C GLN A 34 -0.12 6.90 -13.34
N SER A 35 -1.40 6.58 -13.58
CA SER A 35 -2.35 6.29 -12.53
C SER A 35 -1.61 5.37 -11.57
N LEU A 36 -1.45 5.79 -10.31
CA LEU A 36 -0.85 4.97 -9.28
C LEU A 36 -1.41 3.56 -9.41
N PRO A 37 -0.58 2.50 -9.37
CA PRO A 37 -1.05 1.13 -9.53
C PRO A 37 -2.23 0.93 -8.60
N LYS A 38 -3.32 0.39 -9.14
CA LYS A 38 -4.57 0.19 -8.40
C LYS A 38 -4.27 -0.63 -7.14
N VAL A 39 -4.30 0.01 -5.98
CA VAL A 39 -4.01 -0.63 -4.68
C VAL A 39 -5.24 -1.35 -4.13
N TYR A 40 -6.38 -1.30 -4.83
CA TYR A 40 -7.63 -1.92 -4.39
C TYR A 40 -8.27 -2.87 -5.40
N PHE A 41 -8.98 -3.87 -4.88
CA PHE A 41 -9.61 -4.99 -5.59
C PHE A 41 -11.00 -5.28 -5.00
N TYR A 42 -11.82 -6.08 -5.68
CA TYR A 42 -13.16 -6.42 -5.16
C TYR A 42 -13.26 -7.83 -4.59
N SER A 43 -12.20 -8.62 -4.72
CA SER A 43 -12.13 -9.99 -4.21
C SER A 43 -10.68 -10.42 -3.96
N LEU A 44 -10.49 -11.49 -3.17
CA LEU A 44 -9.16 -12.09 -2.98
C LEU A 44 -8.61 -12.69 -4.28
N GLN A 45 -9.49 -13.15 -5.17
CA GLN A 45 -9.12 -13.77 -6.44
C GLN A 45 -8.56 -12.76 -7.44
N GLU A 46 -8.97 -11.49 -7.35
CA GLU A 46 -8.46 -10.40 -8.18
C GLU A 46 -7.16 -9.79 -7.64
N ALA A 47 -6.93 -9.89 -6.33
CA ALA A 47 -5.78 -9.29 -5.68
C ALA A 47 -4.49 -10.08 -6.00
N PRO A 48 -3.33 -9.40 -6.12
CA PRO A 48 -2.04 -10.04 -6.35
C PRO A 48 -1.49 -10.65 -5.05
N VAL A 49 -2.24 -11.60 -4.47
CA VAL A 49 -1.95 -12.26 -3.21
C VAL A 49 -1.85 -13.76 -3.46
N ASP A 50 -0.70 -14.34 -3.12
CA ASP A 50 -0.50 -15.79 -3.18
C ASP A 50 -0.98 -16.42 -1.88
N LEU A 51 -2.16 -17.02 -1.89
CA LEU A 51 -2.76 -17.59 -0.68
C LEU A 51 -1.98 -18.78 -0.12
N GLU A 52 -1.12 -19.45 -0.89
CA GLU A 52 -0.26 -20.54 -0.38
C GLU A 52 0.87 -20.01 0.52
N ARG A 53 1.21 -18.74 0.40
CA ARG A 53 2.13 -18.04 1.31
C ARG A 53 1.37 -17.45 2.50
N PRO A 54 2.04 -17.23 3.65
CA PRO A 54 1.42 -16.57 4.79
C PRO A 54 0.80 -15.23 4.40
N TYR A 55 -0.44 -14.99 4.84
CA TYR A 55 -1.15 -13.73 4.60
C TYR A 55 -1.89 -13.27 5.87
N LEU A 56 -1.90 -11.97 6.11
CA LEU A 56 -2.64 -11.32 7.20
C LEU A 56 -3.76 -10.47 6.60
N LEU A 57 -5.00 -10.90 6.83
CA LEU A 57 -6.19 -10.11 6.54
C LEU A 57 -6.44 -9.14 7.69
N ILE A 58 -6.53 -7.85 7.37
CA ILE A 58 -6.83 -6.77 8.31
C ILE A 58 -8.19 -6.20 7.94
N PHE A 59 -9.24 -6.61 8.65
CA PHE A 59 -10.58 -6.08 8.45
C PHE A 59 -10.70 -4.72 9.13
N PHE A 60 -11.10 -3.70 8.38
CA PHE A 60 -11.13 -2.32 8.85
C PHE A 60 -12.32 -1.55 8.27
N ASN A 61 -12.65 -0.44 8.93
CA ASN A 61 -13.58 0.55 8.44
C ASN A 61 -12.85 1.89 8.25
N VAL A 62 -13.09 2.59 7.14
CA VAL A 62 -12.42 3.86 6.81
C VAL A 62 -12.82 5.00 7.75
N ALA A 63 -13.93 4.91 8.47
CA ALA A 63 -14.36 5.89 9.48
C ALA A 63 -13.89 5.54 10.91
N CYS A 64 -13.12 4.47 11.09
CA CYS A 64 -12.70 3.96 12.39
C CYS A 64 -11.21 4.27 12.66
N HIS A 65 -10.93 5.25 13.53
CA HIS A 65 -9.56 5.65 13.87
C HIS A 65 -8.72 4.50 14.46
N VAL A 66 -9.29 3.69 15.35
CA VAL A 66 -8.61 2.52 15.92
C VAL A 66 -8.23 1.52 14.83
N CYS A 67 -9.04 1.42 13.78
CA CYS A 67 -8.76 0.54 12.66
C CYS A 67 -7.57 1.04 11.83
N TRP A 68 -7.39 2.35 11.72
CA TRP A 68 -6.22 2.94 11.06
C TRP A 68 -4.95 2.65 11.85
N ASP A 69 -5.01 2.77 13.19
CA ASP A 69 -3.88 2.48 14.07
C ASP A 69 -3.42 1.03 13.89
N GLU A 70 -4.34 0.06 13.90
CA GLU A 70 -4.01 -1.34 13.61
C GLU A 70 -3.39 -1.50 12.22
N LEU A 71 -4.02 -0.93 11.18
CA LEU A 71 -3.59 -1.07 9.81
C LEU A 71 -2.14 -0.59 9.59
N PHE A 72 -1.78 0.56 10.15
CA PHE A 72 -0.41 1.08 10.06
C PHE A 72 0.56 0.38 11.01
N THR A 73 0.12 -0.04 12.21
CA THR A 73 0.94 -0.80 13.15
C THR A 73 1.47 -2.07 12.50
N TRP A 74 0.59 -2.83 11.84
CA TRP A 74 0.99 -4.10 11.22
C TRP A 74 1.79 -3.90 9.93
N GLN A 75 1.51 -2.85 9.16
CA GLN A 75 2.36 -2.44 8.03
C GLN A 75 3.79 -2.19 8.49
N GLU A 76 3.96 -1.38 9.53
CA GLU A 76 5.27 -1.04 10.09
C GLU A 76 5.96 -2.25 10.71
N PHE A 77 5.25 -3.04 11.51
CA PHE A 77 5.79 -4.21 12.20
C PHE A 77 6.35 -5.23 11.21
N VAL A 78 5.57 -5.60 10.19
CA VAL A 78 5.97 -6.56 9.15
C VAL A 78 7.11 -6.01 8.32
N SER A 79 7.02 -4.75 7.89
CA SER A 79 8.05 -4.12 7.05
C SER A 79 9.40 -4.00 7.78
N ARG A 80 9.40 -3.50 9.01
CA ARG A 80 10.64 -3.30 9.80
C ARG A 80 11.34 -4.61 10.13
N ARG A 81 10.58 -5.67 10.38
CA ARG A 81 11.11 -7.00 10.73
C ARG A 81 11.29 -7.90 9.52
N GLN A 82 10.92 -7.44 8.32
CA GLN A 82 10.99 -8.21 7.07
C GLN A 82 10.28 -9.58 7.19
N ILE A 83 9.14 -9.61 7.88
CA ILE A 83 8.39 -10.86 8.09
C ILE A 83 7.82 -11.30 6.73
N PRO A 84 8.02 -12.57 6.31
CA PRO A 84 7.58 -13.05 5.01
C PRO A 84 6.07 -13.34 4.97
N VAL A 85 5.26 -12.34 5.31
CA VAL A 85 3.79 -12.37 5.30
C VAL A 85 3.25 -11.30 4.34
N GLN A 86 2.20 -11.63 3.61
CA GLN A 86 1.49 -10.69 2.74
C GLN A 86 0.40 -9.98 3.54
N LEU A 87 0.43 -8.65 3.58
CA LEU A 87 -0.65 -7.87 4.18
C LEU A 87 -1.78 -7.65 3.17
N VAL A 88 -3.02 -7.76 3.64
CA VAL A 88 -4.21 -7.46 2.83
C VAL A 88 -5.24 -6.78 3.71
N GLY A 89 -5.63 -5.56 3.37
CA GLY A 89 -6.72 -4.88 4.07
C GLY A 89 -8.07 -5.29 3.48
N VAL A 90 -9.10 -5.37 4.30
CA VAL A 90 -10.45 -5.73 3.86
C VAL A 90 -11.45 -4.74 4.46
N THR A 91 -12.22 -4.07 3.61
CA THR A 91 -13.26 -3.12 4.03
C THR A 91 -14.58 -3.43 3.33
N ALA A 92 -15.70 -3.18 4.01
CA ALA A 92 -17.04 -3.20 3.42
C ALA A 92 -17.56 -1.80 3.04
N ASP A 93 -16.72 -0.76 3.16
CA ASP A 93 -17.07 0.62 2.85
C ASP A 93 -17.36 0.82 1.36
N GLN A 94 -17.99 1.94 1.03
CA GLN A 94 -18.19 2.34 -0.36
C GLN A 94 -16.84 2.63 -1.03
N GLU A 95 -16.77 2.37 -2.33
CA GLU A 95 -15.55 2.52 -3.12
C GLU A 95 -15.00 3.95 -3.03
N GLU A 96 -15.88 4.94 -3.10
CA GLU A 96 -15.51 6.35 -3.03
C GLU A 96 -14.82 6.68 -1.70
N ALA A 97 -15.30 6.10 -0.60
CA ALA A 97 -14.73 6.30 0.73
C ALA A 97 -13.40 5.55 0.90
N ALA A 98 -13.29 4.33 0.37
CA ALA A 98 -12.05 3.55 0.36
C ALA A 98 -10.97 4.23 -0.49
N VAL A 99 -11.31 4.72 -1.68
CA VAL A 99 -10.40 5.45 -2.56
C VAL A 99 -9.97 6.77 -1.93
N ALA A 100 -10.89 7.52 -1.31
CA ALA A 100 -10.54 8.75 -0.58
C ALA A 100 -9.57 8.47 0.58
N PHE A 101 -9.77 7.36 1.31
CA PHE A 101 -8.83 6.90 2.33
C PHE A 101 -7.46 6.58 1.75
N LEU A 102 -7.39 5.81 0.65
CA LEU A 102 -6.12 5.42 0.01
C LEU A 102 -5.36 6.59 -0.61
N ASN A 103 -6.06 7.62 -1.08
CA ASN A 103 -5.42 8.85 -1.56
C ASN A 103 -4.80 9.67 -0.44
N LYS A 104 -5.35 9.55 0.79
CA LYS A 104 -4.91 10.33 1.95
C LYS A 104 -3.81 9.64 2.74
N TYR A 105 -3.81 8.30 2.78
CA TYR A 105 -2.93 7.53 3.65
C TYR A 105 -2.03 6.56 2.87
N PRO A 106 -0.74 6.44 3.25
CA PRO A 106 0.23 5.61 2.53
C PRO A 106 0.07 4.12 2.90
N VAL A 107 -0.89 3.46 2.25
CA VAL A 107 -1.05 2.01 2.31
C VAL A 107 -0.27 1.36 1.17
N SER A 108 0.64 0.45 1.50
CA SER A 108 1.56 -0.17 0.53
C SER A 108 1.16 -1.59 0.10
N PHE A 109 -0.01 -2.06 0.51
CA PHE A 109 -0.47 -3.42 0.28
C PHE A 109 -1.92 -3.45 -0.24
N PRO A 110 -2.35 -4.56 -0.90
CA PRO A 110 -3.68 -4.65 -1.49
C PRO A 110 -4.82 -4.42 -0.49
N ILE A 111 -5.82 -3.65 -0.91
CA ILE A 111 -7.09 -3.46 -0.19
C ILE A 111 -8.22 -4.12 -0.95
N ILE A 112 -9.04 -4.91 -0.26
CA ILE A 112 -10.23 -5.53 -0.83
C ILE A 112 -11.46 -4.76 -0.36
N ILE A 113 -12.23 -4.25 -1.32
CA ILE A 113 -13.51 -3.61 -1.09
C ILE A 113 -14.61 -4.67 -1.20
N ASP A 114 -14.85 -5.37 -0.09
CA ASP A 114 -15.85 -6.43 0.05
C ASP A 114 -17.26 -5.87 0.30
N ARG A 115 -17.80 -5.13 -0.67
CA ARG A 115 -19.12 -4.45 -0.55
C ARG A 115 -20.25 -5.40 -0.15
N ARG A 116 -20.16 -6.65 -0.59
CA ARG A 116 -21.16 -7.69 -0.31
C ARG A 116 -20.87 -8.45 0.97
N ARG A 117 -19.80 -8.13 1.71
CA ARG A 117 -19.41 -8.76 2.98
C ARG A 117 -19.18 -10.26 2.87
N HIS A 118 -18.72 -10.76 1.72
CA HIS A 118 -18.43 -12.18 1.52
C HIS A 118 -17.30 -12.67 2.43
N LEU A 119 -16.18 -11.94 2.50
CA LEU A 119 -15.05 -12.26 3.37
C LEU A 119 -15.42 -12.07 4.84
N PHE A 120 -16.15 -11.00 5.16
CA PHE A 120 -16.65 -10.78 6.52
C PHE A 120 -17.51 -11.97 7.00
N ARG A 121 -18.40 -12.51 6.16
CA ARG A 121 -19.19 -13.69 6.49
C ARG A 121 -18.35 -14.96 6.54
N LEU A 122 -17.48 -15.18 5.56
CA LEU A 122 -16.62 -16.35 5.47
C LEU A 122 -15.78 -16.54 6.74
N TYR A 123 -15.21 -15.44 7.24
CA TYR A 123 -14.37 -15.45 8.43
C TYR A 123 -15.12 -15.06 9.72
N GLN A 124 -16.45 -14.93 9.67
CA GLN A 124 -17.32 -14.63 10.80
C GLN A 124 -16.92 -13.34 11.55
N VAL A 125 -16.45 -12.34 10.81
CA VAL A 125 -16.02 -11.04 11.34
C VAL A 125 -17.24 -10.24 11.78
N LYS A 126 -17.37 -10.03 13.09
CA LYS A 126 -18.50 -9.33 13.70
C LYS A 126 -18.22 -7.85 13.98
N MET A 127 -16.96 -7.47 14.12
CA MET A 127 -16.54 -6.13 14.53
C MET A 127 -15.13 -5.85 14.04
N GLU A 128 -14.92 -4.65 13.51
CA GLU A 128 -13.63 -4.11 13.13
C GLU A 128 -12.98 -3.30 14.29
N PRO A 129 -11.64 -3.25 14.39
CA PRO A 129 -10.70 -4.02 13.59
C PRO A 129 -10.70 -5.51 13.98
N TYR A 130 -10.47 -6.36 12.99
CA TYR A 130 -10.33 -7.80 13.18
C TYR A 130 -9.19 -8.34 12.32
N LEU A 131 -8.32 -9.13 12.93
CA LEU A 131 -7.15 -9.69 12.26
C LEU A 131 -7.23 -11.21 12.13
N LEU A 132 -6.78 -11.69 10.97
CA LEU A 132 -6.73 -13.11 10.66
C LEU A 132 -5.46 -13.44 9.86
N LEU A 133 -4.65 -14.35 10.38
CA LEU A 133 -3.45 -14.89 9.72
C LEU A 133 -3.76 -16.27 9.16
N GLY A 134 -3.53 -16.46 7.87
CA GLY A 134 -3.73 -17.74 7.19
C GLY A 134 -2.56 -18.12 6.29
N ARG A 135 -2.60 -19.38 5.84
CA ARG A 135 -1.70 -19.95 4.82
C ARG A 135 -2.41 -21.12 4.14
N GLY A 136 -2.63 -21.03 2.83
CA GLY A 136 -3.49 -21.92 2.08
C GLY A 136 -4.89 -21.97 2.71
N GLN A 137 -5.32 -23.18 3.09
CA GLN A 137 -6.59 -23.43 3.77
C GLN A 137 -6.49 -23.35 5.31
N GLU A 138 -5.28 -23.20 5.86
CA GLU A 138 -5.03 -23.16 7.29
C GLU A 138 -5.23 -21.74 7.84
N ILE A 139 -5.94 -21.64 8.97
CA ILE A 139 -6.05 -20.41 9.77
C ILE A 139 -5.13 -20.55 10.99
N ILE A 140 -4.03 -19.81 10.96
CA ILE A 140 -2.98 -19.85 12.01
C ILE A 140 -3.42 -19.00 13.21
N TYR A 141 -3.99 -17.83 12.94
CA TYR A 141 -4.48 -16.92 13.97
C TYR A 141 -5.79 -16.27 13.52
N LYS A 142 -6.68 -16.04 14.49
CA LYS A 142 -7.86 -15.19 14.34
C LYS A 142 -8.12 -14.46 15.64
N ASP A 143 -8.57 -13.21 15.54
CA ASP A 143 -8.91 -12.43 16.72
C ASP A 143 -10.01 -13.10 17.57
N ASN A 144 -9.75 -13.16 18.88
CA ASN A 144 -10.77 -13.47 19.87
C ASN A 144 -11.26 -12.15 20.50
N LEU A 145 -12.43 -11.66 20.07
CA LEU A 145 -12.98 -10.38 20.56
C LEU A 145 -13.31 -10.38 22.07
N MET A 146 -13.27 -11.53 22.74
CA MET A 146 -13.39 -11.62 24.21
C MET A 146 -12.06 -11.32 24.92
N GLU A 147 -10.95 -11.30 24.20
CA GLU A 147 -9.63 -10.98 24.74
C GLU A 147 -9.33 -9.47 24.65
N PRO A 148 -8.67 -8.90 25.67
CA PRO A 148 -8.17 -7.53 25.60
C PRO A 148 -7.26 -7.33 24.39
N ILE A 149 -7.29 -6.13 23.81
CA ILE A 149 -6.51 -5.80 22.61
C ILE A 149 -5.01 -6.10 22.76
N GLY A 150 -4.42 -5.83 23.93
CA GLY A 150 -3.01 -6.14 24.19
C GLY A 150 -2.67 -7.62 24.09
N ARG A 151 -3.56 -8.51 24.56
CA ARG A 151 -3.38 -9.96 24.45
C ARG A 151 -3.53 -10.46 23.02
N ARG A 152 -4.47 -9.90 22.26
CA ARG A 152 -4.61 -10.18 20.82
C ARG A 152 -3.34 -9.82 20.05
N ARG A 153 -2.82 -8.61 20.28
CA ARG A 153 -1.56 -8.14 19.67
C ARG A 153 -0.38 -9.05 20.01
N GLU A 154 -0.17 -9.35 21.30
CA GLU A 154 0.92 -10.22 21.76
C GLU A 154 0.89 -11.59 21.06
N ARG A 155 -0.30 -12.21 20.96
CA ARG A 155 -0.46 -13.51 20.29
C ARG A 155 -0.21 -13.42 18.80
N LEU A 156 -0.72 -12.39 18.13
CA LEU A 156 -0.48 -12.20 16.70
C LEU A 156 1.01 -11.95 16.43
N GLU A 157 1.70 -11.15 17.24
CA GLU A 157 3.15 -10.95 17.14
C GLU A 157 3.90 -12.28 17.26
N GLN A 158 3.56 -13.12 18.25
CA GLN A 158 4.16 -14.44 18.41
C GLN A 158 3.94 -15.32 17.18
N CYS A 159 2.73 -15.35 16.62
CA CYS A 159 2.44 -16.09 15.40
C CYS A 159 3.24 -15.56 14.20
N LEU A 160 3.32 -14.24 14.04
CA LEU A 160 4.05 -13.61 12.93
C LEU A 160 5.57 -13.86 13.01
N LEU A 161 6.14 -13.82 14.21
CA LEU A 161 7.57 -14.08 14.45
C LEU A 161 7.95 -15.55 14.26
N ALA A 162 6.98 -16.47 14.32
CA ALA A 162 7.16 -17.89 14.06
C ALA A 162 7.05 -18.27 12.57
N ILE A 163 6.80 -17.30 11.68
CA ILE A 163 6.75 -17.54 10.24
C ILE A 163 8.19 -17.60 9.68
N HIS A 164 8.48 -18.66 8.93
CA HIS A 164 9.75 -18.90 8.24
C HIS A 164 9.51 -19.23 6.77
#